data_AF-A0A5N5L539-F1
#
_entry.id   AF-A0A5N5L539-F1
#
_cell.length_a   1.000
_cell.length_b   1.000
_cell.length_c   1.000
_cell.angle_alpha   90.00
_cell.angle_beta   90.00
_cell.angle_gamma   90.00
#
_symmetry.space_group_name_H-M   'P 1'
#
loop_
_entity.id
_entity.type
_entity.pdbx_description
1 polymer ?
#
loop_
_entity_poly.entity_id
_entity_poly.type
_entity_poly.pdbx_seq_one_letter_code
_entity_poly.pdbx_strand_id
1 'polypeptide(L)'
;MLHSSGVLIRRAEMHQDYMKPWLYHPIFLWDRQRIGNGDEHKPLDIMIHPCKAETTNWLVEEVHRRTSTYHHVAKLLQSDQINILFVDSISPQL
;
A
#
# COMPACT_ATOMS: atom_id res chain seq x y z
N MET A 1 -7.69 -27.58 2.74
CA MET A 1 -6.84 -26.43 3.13
C MET A 1 -6.05 -25.89 1.92
N LEU A 2 -6.73 -25.58 0.79
CA LEU A 2 -6.10 -25.07 -0.45
C LEU A 2 -6.94 -23.96 -1.15
N HIS A 3 -8.01 -23.47 -0.53
CA HIS A 3 -9.00 -22.61 -1.17
C HIS A 3 -8.69 -21.10 -1.10
N SER A 4 -7.59 -20.70 -0.42
CA SER A 4 -7.25 -19.29 -0.15
C SER A 4 -6.34 -18.67 -1.22
N SER A 5 -5.37 -19.42 -1.75
CA SER A 5 -4.38 -18.89 -2.70
C SER A 5 -5.00 -18.41 -4.02
N GLY A 6 -5.91 -19.20 -4.61
CA GLY A 6 -6.57 -18.82 -5.88
C GLY A 6 -7.49 -17.61 -5.77
N VAL A 7 -8.13 -17.41 -4.61
CA VAL A 7 -8.95 -16.22 -4.33
C VAL A 7 -8.07 -14.97 -4.19
N LEU A 8 -6.93 -15.10 -3.50
CA LEU A 8 -5.97 -14.00 -3.33
C LEU A 8 -5.27 -13.62 -4.63
N ILE A 9 -4.98 -14.59 -5.51
CA ILE A 9 -4.43 -14.33 -6.85
C ILE A 9 -5.45 -13.61 -7.71
N ARG A 10 -6.70 -14.09 -7.80
CA ARG A 10 -7.77 -13.41 -8.56
C ARG A 10 -8.09 -12.02 -8.00
N ARG A 11 -7.99 -11.85 -6.68
CA ARG A 11 -8.17 -10.56 -6.02
C ARG A 11 -7.00 -9.62 -6.31
N ALA A 12 -5.76 -10.11 -6.26
CA ALA A 12 -4.58 -9.34 -6.69
C ALA A 12 -4.69 -8.94 -8.18
N GLU A 13 -5.18 -9.84 -9.03
CA GLU A 13 -5.48 -9.59 -10.45
C GLU A 13 -6.45 -8.41 -10.62
N MET A 14 -7.61 -8.47 -9.97
CA MET A 14 -8.59 -7.40 -10.00
C MET A 14 -8.07 -6.09 -9.37
N HIS A 15 -7.19 -6.16 -8.38
CA HIS A 15 -6.65 -4.97 -7.69
C HIS A 15 -5.56 -4.23 -8.48
N GLN A 16 -4.85 -4.87 -9.40
CA GLN A 16 -3.91 -4.18 -10.28
C GLN A 16 -4.64 -3.39 -11.37
N ASP A 17 -5.91 -3.67 -11.63
CA ASP A 17 -6.76 -2.84 -12.50
C ASP A 17 -7.37 -1.64 -11.76
N TYR A 18 -7.51 -1.71 -10.42
CA TYR A 18 -8.08 -0.66 -9.56
C TYR A 18 -7.06 -0.19 -8.49
N MET A 19 -5.98 0.45 -8.94
CA MET A 19 -4.76 0.72 -8.17
C MET A 19 -4.80 1.92 -7.20
N LYS A 20 -5.86 2.09 -6.41
CA LYS A 20 -5.87 3.05 -5.29
C LYS A 20 -5.23 2.56 -3.97
N PRO A 21 -5.17 1.26 -3.61
CA PRO A 21 -4.75 0.85 -2.26
C PRO A 21 -3.23 0.75 -2.03
N TRP A 22 -2.38 1.00 -3.04
CA TRP A 22 -0.91 0.87 -2.91
C TRP A 22 -0.22 2.02 -2.20
N LEU A 23 -0.92 3.15 -2.01
CA LEU A 23 -0.39 4.31 -1.30
C LEU A 23 -0.16 4.01 0.19
N TYR A 24 -0.97 3.13 0.78
CA TYR A 24 -1.04 3.00 2.24
C TYR A 24 0.12 2.21 2.86
N HIS A 25 0.66 1.21 2.16
CA HIS A 25 1.73 0.39 2.72
C HIS A 25 3.05 1.17 2.92
N PRO A 26 3.53 1.96 1.94
CA PRO A 26 4.70 2.81 2.14
C PRO A 26 4.48 3.87 3.21
N ILE A 27 3.31 4.53 3.22
CA ILE A 27 2.97 5.57 4.20
C ILE A 27 2.97 5.00 5.62
N PHE A 28 2.31 3.86 5.84
CA PHE A 28 2.28 3.20 7.13
C PHE A 28 3.67 2.80 7.63
N LEU A 29 4.52 2.28 6.74
CA LEU A 29 5.90 1.93 7.09
C LEU A 29 6.72 3.17 7.46
N TRP A 30 6.58 4.25 6.71
CA TRP A 30 7.26 5.51 6.99
C TRP A 30 6.78 6.15 8.29
N ASP A 31 5.49 6.09 8.61
CA ASP A 31 4.96 6.57 9.89
C ASP A 31 5.54 5.75 11.06
N ARG A 32 5.62 4.43 10.91
CA ARG A 32 6.19 3.55 11.96
C ARG A 32 7.67 3.85 12.24
N GLN A 33 8.43 4.25 11.22
CA GLN A 33 9.85 4.63 11.38
C GLN A 33 10.05 5.89 12.23
N ARG A 34 9.00 6.67 12.47
CA ARG A 34 9.07 7.88 13.31
C ARG A 34 9.03 7.56 14.81
N ILE A 35 8.50 6.40 15.19
CA ILE A 35 8.32 6.00 16.58
C ILE A 35 9.70 5.81 17.23
N GLY A 36 9.92 6.48 18.37
CA GLY A 36 11.18 6.43 19.12
C GLY A 36 12.26 7.38 18.61
N ASN A 37 11.96 8.24 17.63
CA ASN A 37 12.86 9.29 17.16
C ASN A 37 12.64 10.60 17.94
N GLY A 38 13.68 11.43 18.10
CA GLY A 38 13.56 12.75 18.77
C GLY A 38 12.60 13.72 18.08
N ASP A 39 12.29 13.46 16.79
CA ASP A 39 11.37 14.24 15.97
C ASP A 39 9.99 13.58 15.80
N GLU A 40 9.67 12.57 16.61
CA GLU A 40 8.39 11.86 16.59
C GLU A 40 7.19 12.82 16.73
N HIS A 41 7.30 13.82 17.60
CA HIS A 41 6.22 14.78 17.86
C HIS A 41 6.19 15.96 16.90
N LYS A 42 7.16 16.09 16.00
CA LYS A 42 7.14 17.18 15.01
C LYS A 42 6.06 16.91 13.96
N PRO A 43 5.26 17.90 13.57
CA PRO A 43 4.34 17.75 12.45
C PRO A 43 5.08 17.41 11.14
N LEU A 44 4.54 16.46 10.36
CA LEU A 44 5.15 15.97 9.11
C LEU A 44 5.21 17.04 8.02
N ASP A 45 4.23 17.93 7.98
CA ASP A 45 4.12 19.06 7.05
C ASP A 45 5.19 20.14 7.28
N ILE A 46 5.79 20.17 8.47
CA ILE A 46 6.95 21.02 8.79
C ILE A 46 8.25 20.35 8.34
N MET A 47 8.32 19.02 8.43
CA MET A 47 9.52 18.25 8.02
C MET A 47 9.60 18.07 6.50
N ILE A 48 8.45 17.89 5.84
CA ILE A 48 8.32 17.60 4.41
C ILE A 48 7.24 18.50 3.83
N HIS A 49 7.64 19.33 2.86
CA HIS A 49 6.69 20.18 2.14
C HIS A 49 5.59 19.32 1.47
N PRO A 50 4.30 19.68 1.60
CA PRO A 50 3.18 18.88 1.10
C PRO A 50 3.30 18.45 -0.36
N CYS A 51 3.69 19.36 -1.26
CA CYS A 51 3.88 19.02 -2.68
C CYS A 51 4.98 17.97 -2.92
N LYS A 52 6.03 17.93 -2.08
CA LYS A 52 7.09 16.92 -2.19
C LYS A 52 6.61 15.57 -1.66
N ALA A 53 5.82 15.57 -0.58
CA ALA A 53 5.19 14.36 -0.07
C ALA A 53 4.24 13.76 -1.11
N GLU A 54 3.37 14.57 -1.69
CA GLU A 54 2.44 14.15 -2.74
C GLU A 54 3.17 13.60 -3.98
N THR A 55 4.18 14.32 -4.48
CA THR A 55 4.98 13.87 -5.63
C THR A 55 5.65 12.52 -5.35
N THR A 56 6.19 12.35 -4.14
CA THR A 56 6.84 11.10 -3.73
C THR A 56 5.83 9.96 -3.68
N ASN A 57 4.64 10.20 -3.12
CA ASN A 57 3.56 9.23 -3.08
C ASN A 57 3.16 8.78 -4.49
N TRP A 58 2.97 9.71 -5.43
CA TRP A 58 2.65 9.39 -6.83
C TRP A 58 3.75 8.59 -7.53
N LEU A 59 5.02 8.95 -7.33
CA LEU A 59 6.15 8.24 -7.93
C LEU A 59 6.25 6.80 -7.41
N VAL A 60 6.09 6.62 -6.10
CA VAL A 60 6.13 5.29 -5.47
C VAL A 60 4.94 4.45 -5.91
N GLU A 61 3.74 5.03 -6.04
CA GLU A 61 2.57 4.35 -6.59
C GLU A 61 2.82 3.89 -8.03
N GLU A 62 3.36 4.75 -8.89
CA GLU A 62 3.63 4.43 -10.29
C GLU A 62 4.69 3.33 -10.46
N VAL A 63 5.74 3.34 -9.61
CA VAL A 63 6.72 2.24 -9.58
C VAL A 63 6.03 0.94 -9.20
N HIS A 64 5.26 0.92 -8.09
CA HIS A 64 4.55 -0.29 -7.69
C HIS A 64 3.57 -0.78 -8.76
N ARG A 65 2.92 0.14 -9.50
CA ARG A 65 2.06 -0.16 -10.65
C ARG A 65 2.80 -0.85 -11.79
N ARG A 66 4.00 -0.41 -12.11
CA ARG A 66 4.75 -0.95 -13.25
C ARG A 66 5.58 -2.18 -12.92
N THR A 67 6.00 -2.35 -11.67
CA THR A 67 7.00 -3.38 -11.31
C THR A 67 6.45 -4.52 -10.47
N SER A 68 5.31 -4.33 -9.80
CA SER A 68 4.76 -5.38 -8.93
C SER A 68 4.05 -6.43 -9.77
N THR A 69 4.35 -7.70 -9.52
CA THR A 69 3.62 -8.82 -10.13
C THR A 69 2.53 -9.32 -9.19
N TYR A 70 1.43 -9.79 -9.74
CA TYR A 70 0.32 -10.39 -8.99
C TYR A 70 0.74 -11.46 -7.98
N HIS A 71 1.75 -12.26 -8.31
CA HIS A 71 2.31 -13.27 -7.40
C HIS A 71 3.02 -12.65 -6.20
N HIS A 72 3.76 -11.56 -6.41
CA HIS A 72 4.44 -10.83 -5.35
C HIS A 72 3.42 -10.16 -4.41
N VAL A 73 2.38 -9.58 -4.99
CA VAL A 73 1.24 -9.00 -4.27
C VAL A 73 0.50 -10.04 -3.43
N ALA A 74 0.12 -11.17 -4.03
CA ALA A 74 -0.60 -12.23 -3.34
C ALA A 74 0.24 -12.80 -2.17
N LYS A 75 1.56 -12.88 -2.33
CA LYS A 75 2.48 -13.31 -1.26
C LYS A 75 2.51 -12.31 -0.10
N LEU A 76 2.56 -11.00 -0.38
CA LEU A 76 2.50 -9.95 0.63
C LEU A 76 1.16 -9.95 1.38
N LEU A 77 0.05 -10.15 0.67
CA LEU A 77 -1.29 -10.26 1.25
C LEU A 77 -1.44 -11.51 2.13
N GLN A 78 -0.75 -12.61 1.81
CA GLN A 78 -0.76 -13.84 2.60
C GLN A 78 0.12 -13.74 3.85
N SER A 79 1.19 -12.96 3.81
CA SER A 79 2.17 -12.89 4.89
C SER A 79 1.76 -11.98 6.04
N ASP A 80 0.86 -11.02 5.82
CA ASP A 80 0.54 -10.03 6.84
C ASP A 80 -0.96 -9.71 6.91
N GLN A 81 -1.55 -9.89 8.08
CA GLN A 81 -2.97 -9.63 8.32
C GLN A 81 -3.30 -8.14 8.21
N ILE A 82 -2.29 -7.28 8.41
CA ILE A 82 -2.36 -5.84 8.22
C ILE A 82 -2.56 -5.48 6.74
N ASN A 83 -1.97 -6.23 5.81
CA ASN A 83 -2.11 -5.96 4.38
C ASN A 83 -3.54 -6.14 3.88
N ILE A 84 -4.32 -7.02 4.51
CA ILE A 84 -5.74 -7.24 4.18
C ILE A 84 -6.58 -6.01 4.57
N LEU A 85 -6.18 -5.24 5.59
CA LEU A 85 -6.89 -4.02 6.03
C LEU A 85 -6.66 -2.82 5.09
N PHE A 86 -5.55 -2.82 4.35
CA PHE A 86 -5.17 -1.76 3.41
C PHE A 86 -5.72 -1.98 2.00
N VAL A 87 -6.33 -3.14 1.76
CA VAL A 87 -7.08 -3.39 0.54
C VAL A 87 -8.44 -2.70 0.68
N ASP A 88 -8.57 -1.50 0.11
CA ASP A 88 -9.85 -0.81 0.01
C ASP A 88 -10.92 -1.79 -0.52
N SER A 89 -12.10 -1.80 0.11
CA SER A 89 -13.25 -2.50 -0.44
C SER A 89 -13.51 -1.97 -1.84
N ILE A 90 -13.28 -2.80 -2.86
CA ILE A 90 -13.65 -2.49 -4.23
C ILE A 90 -15.17 -2.31 -4.23
N SER A 91 -15.64 -1.07 -4.27
CA SER A 91 -17.05 -0.79 -4.51
C SER A 91 -17.27 -1.06 -5.99
N PRO A 92 -18.14 -2.01 -6.38
CA PRO A 92 -18.53 -2.13 -7.77
C PRO A 92 -19.14 -0.79 -8.20
N GLN A 93 -18.62 -0.22 -9.28
CA GLN A 93 -19.28 0.90 -9.93
C GLN A 93 -20.55 0.35 -10.60
N LEU A 94 -21.71 0.88 -10.19
CA LEU A 94 -23.00 0.64 -10.84
C LEU A 94 -23.06 1.36 -12.19
#